data_AF-A0A285BNL7-F1
#
_entry.id   AF-A0A285BNL7-F1
#
_cell.length_a   1.000
_cell.length_b   1.000
_cell.length_c   1.000
_cell.angle_alpha   90.00
_cell.angle_beta   90.00
_cell.angle_gamma   90.00
#
_symmetry.space_group_name_H-M   'P 1'
#
loop_
_entity.id
_entity.type
_entity.pdbx_description
1 polymer ?
#
loop_
_entity_poly.entity_id
_entity_poly.type
_entity_poly.pdbx_seq_one_letter_code
_entity_poly.pdbx_strand_id
1 'polypeptide(L)'
;MTTLTATAVRILHWAITEPAPDGTPVPPPTTSARPPETDDNPVVLLERLARVTAARLHLSDPPLGDRGPTGLEPLMVAAALALRDDPPTALLVAEGVGGSGTVRDLMARHGLVGRALSATPLDAGLRTALLRASPLTALFDHPPPGTEERCGQLLDRLLAHTEGRRAAVAGLAAPPPSPATARHRAALLRRFRFTPGERTVVYEVYETALLHHGGHYRGLTDDVRKLARDNPSRLLDDDASGQWARATLDWWQPLSVLVRRHPDELRRRPLLSGYRTGTELHRIYGRVREFEALREVLDR
;
A
#
# COMPACT_ATOMS: atom_id res chain seq x y z
N MET A 1 -35.42 2.84 4.92
CA MET A 1 -34.25 2.17 5.54
C MET A 1 -33.63 1.07 4.68
N THR A 2 -34.25 0.63 3.58
CA THR A 2 -33.77 -0.48 2.73
C THR A 2 -32.59 -0.14 1.80
N THR A 3 -32.27 1.15 1.60
CA THR A 3 -31.30 1.61 0.59
C THR A 3 -29.83 1.47 1.02
N LEU A 4 -29.50 1.72 2.30
CA LEU A 4 -28.11 1.65 2.79
C LEU A 4 -27.60 0.21 2.82
N THR A 5 -28.35 -0.69 3.45
CA THR A 5 -28.00 -2.12 3.52
C THR A 5 -27.89 -2.72 2.11
N ALA A 6 -28.82 -2.41 1.21
CA ALA A 6 -28.75 -2.85 -0.18
C ALA A 6 -27.49 -2.36 -0.90
N THR A 7 -27.13 -1.09 -0.71
CA THR A 7 -25.91 -0.51 -1.31
C THR A 7 -24.65 -1.14 -0.72
N ALA A 8 -24.60 -1.36 0.60
CA ALA A 8 -23.48 -2.01 1.27
C ALA A 8 -23.31 -3.47 0.77
N VAL A 9 -24.39 -4.24 0.65
CA VAL A 9 -24.37 -5.60 0.08
C VAL A 9 -23.86 -5.57 -1.37
N ARG A 10 -24.31 -4.63 -2.20
CA ARG A 10 -23.81 -4.45 -3.57
C ARG A 10 -22.31 -4.12 -3.60
N ILE A 11 -21.81 -3.33 -2.64
CA ILE A 11 -20.37 -3.04 -2.50
C ILE A 11 -19.60 -4.30 -2.09
N LEU A 12 -20.14 -5.14 -1.20
CA LEU A 12 -19.50 -6.42 -0.85
C LEU A 12 -19.41 -7.35 -2.07
N HIS A 13 -20.49 -7.50 -2.83
CA HIS A 13 -20.46 -8.28 -4.09
C HIS A 13 -19.43 -7.73 -5.06
N TRP A 14 -19.44 -6.41 -5.28
CA TRP A 14 -18.47 -5.75 -6.12
C TRP A 14 -17.04 -6.07 -5.67
N ALA A 15 -16.73 -5.97 -4.38
CA ALA A 15 -15.40 -6.24 -3.85
C ALA A 15 -14.94 -7.71 -4.01
N ILE A 16 -15.90 -8.65 -3.97
CA ILE A 16 -15.66 -10.09 -4.16
C ILE A 16 -15.28 -10.42 -5.61
N THR A 17 -15.97 -9.87 -6.61
CA THR A 17 -15.86 -10.32 -8.03
C THR A 17 -14.48 -10.06 -8.65
N GLU A 18 -13.92 -11.05 -9.37
CA GLU A 18 -12.74 -10.96 -10.26
C GLU A 18 -13.11 -11.25 -11.74
N PRO A 19 -12.31 -10.80 -12.73
CA PRO A 19 -11.42 -9.65 -12.74
C PRO A 19 -12.08 -8.57 -13.60
N ALA A 20 -12.66 -7.55 -12.98
CA ALA A 20 -12.94 -6.35 -13.74
C ALA A 20 -11.61 -5.59 -13.85
N PRO A 21 -11.22 -5.07 -15.02
CA PRO A 21 -9.97 -4.34 -15.18
C PRO A 21 -9.85 -3.25 -14.11
N ASP A 22 -8.60 -2.97 -13.70
CA ASP A 22 -8.27 -1.87 -12.80
C ASP A 22 -9.12 -0.64 -13.16
N GLY A 23 -9.77 -0.05 -12.15
CA GLY A 23 -10.63 1.13 -12.35
C GLY A 23 -12.12 0.86 -12.53
N THR A 24 -12.61 -0.37 -12.31
CA THR A 24 -14.07 -0.58 -12.25
C THR A 24 -14.66 0.22 -11.08
N PRO A 25 -15.54 1.20 -11.35
CA PRO A 25 -15.96 2.17 -10.34
C PRO A 25 -16.74 1.49 -9.22
N VAL A 26 -16.70 2.10 -8.04
CA VAL A 26 -17.53 1.66 -6.91
C VAL A 26 -19.02 1.77 -7.31
N PRO A 27 -19.86 0.75 -7.04
CA PRO A 27 -21.27 0.78 -7.43
C PRO A 27 -21.97 2.06 -6.93
N PRO A 28 -22.78 2.73 -7.76
CA PRO A 28 -23.49 3.94 -7.34
C PRO A 28 -24.48 3.63 -6.22
N PRO A 29 -24.80 4.60 -5.34
CA PRO A 29 -25.82 4.43 -4.33
C PRO A 29 -27.13 3.97 -4.93
N THR A 30 -27.83 3.09 -4.22
CA THR A 30 -29.12 2.58 -4.70
C THR A 30 -30.18 3.64 -4.46
N THR A 31 -30.71 4.25 -5.53
CA THR A 31 -31.82 5.23 -5.47
C THR A 31 -33.20 4.56 -5.39
N SER A 32 -33.28 3.27 -5.73
CA SER A 32 -34.50 2.48 -5.66
C SER A 32 -34.71 1.91 -4.27
N ALA A 33 -35.94 2.02 -3.75
CA ALA A 33 -36.37 1.35 -2.52
C ALA A 33 -36.55 -0.17 -2.69
N ARG A 34 -36.38 -0.70 -3.91
CA ARG A 34 -36.48 -2.13 -4.20
C ARG A 34 -35.35 -2.86 -3.47
N PRO A 35 -35.66 -3.86 -2.62
CA PRO A 35 -34.64 -4.66 -1.95
C PRO A 35 -33.74 -5.32 -3.01
N PRO A 36 -32.46 -5.60 -2.67
CA PRO A 36 -31.58 -6.31 -3.58
C PRO A 36 -32.23 -7.64 -3.98
N GLU A 37 -32.12 -8.02 -5.25
CA GLU A 37 -32.68 -9.28 -5.75
C GLU A 37 -32.02 -10.51 -5.08
N THR A 38 -30.87 -10.30 -4.43
CA THR A 38 -30.14 -11.27 -3.64
C THR A 38 -30.46 -11.10 -2.16
N ASP A 39 -31.14 -12.07 -1.56
CA ASP A 39 -31.38 -12.22 -0.11
C ASP A 39 -30.10 -12.65 0.64
N ASP A 40 -28.94 -12.16 0.16
CA ASP A 40 -27.63 -12.64 0.57
C ASP A 40 -27.27 -12.07 1.94
N ASN A 41 -27.01 -12.98 2.88
CA ASN A 41 -26.60 -12.65 4.23
C ASN A 41 -25.25 -11.89 4.19
N PRO A 42 -25.18 -10.63 4.68
CA PRO A 42 -23.96 -9.83 4.62
C PRO A 42 -22.78 -10.48 5.36
N VAL A 43 -23.03 -11.26 6.40
CA VAL A 43 -21.97 -12.01 7.12
C VAL A 43 -21.32 -13.05 6.22
N VAL A 44 -22.11 -13.76 5.40
CA VAL A 44 -21.60 -14.74 4.43
C VAL A 44 -20.76 -14.05 3.36
N LEU A 45 -21.19 -12.87 2.91
CA LEU A 45 -20.42 -12.07 1.96
C LEU A 45 -19.10 -11.57 2.56
N LEU A 46 -19.08 -11.17 3.83
CA LEU A 46 -17.85 -10.79 4.52
C LEU A 46 -16.86 -11.95 4.64
N GLU A 47 -17.31 -13.13 5.05
CA GLU A 47 -16.48 -14.35 5.08
C GLU A 47 -15.93 -14.69 3.70
N ARG A 48 -16.76 -14.61 2.66
CA ARG A 48 -16.35 -14.84 1.28
C ARG A 48 -15.31 -13.81 0.83
N LEU A 49 -15.52 -12.53 1.14
CA LEU A 49 -14.57 -11.47 0.82
C LEU A 49 -13.24 -11.67 1.53
N ALA A 50 -13.24 -12.04 2.82
CA ALA A 50 -12.05 -12.35 3.58
C ALA A 50 -11.26 -13.50 2.93
N ARG A 51 -11.94 -14.60 2.56
CA ARG A 51 -11.32 -15.74 1.89
C ARG A 51 -10.75 -15.38 0.52
N VAL A 52 -11.50 -14.64 -0.30
CA VAL A 52 -11.03 -14.19 -1.62
C VAL A 52 -9.81 -13.27 -1.47
N THR A 53 -9.83 -12.36 -0.50
CA THR A 53 -8.70 -11.45 -0.25
C THR A 53 -7.47 -12.20 0.27
N ALA A 54 -7.67 -13.18 1.16
CA ALA A 54 -6.59 -14.07 1.60
C ALA A 54 -5.97 -14.84 0.42
N ALA A 55 -6.80 -15.38 -0.48
CA ALA A 55 -6.34 -16.08 -1.67
C ALA A 55 -5.55 -15.16 -2.62
N ARG A 56 -5.98 -13.90 -2.82
CA ARG A 56 -5.25 -12.87 -3.58
C ARG A 56 -3.89 -12.55 -2.99
N LEU A 57 -3.76 -12.65 -1.66
CA LEU A 57 -2.50 -12.48 -0.93
C LEU A 57 -1.72 -13.80 -0.78
N HIS A 58 -2.16 -14.89 -1.44
CA HIS A 58 -1.58 -16.22 -1.36
C HIS A 58 -1.45 -16.77 0.07
N LEU A 59 -2.46 -16.47 0.91
CA LEU A 59 -2.59 -17.00 2.26
C LEU A 59 -3.49 -18.23 2.27
N SER A 60 -3.20 -19.19 3.16
CA SER A 60 -4.05 -20.37 3.38
C SER A 60 -5.40 -20.01 4.03
N ASP A 61 -6.36 -20.94 4.04
CA ASP A 61 -7.57 -20.86 4.88
C ASP A 61 -7.41 -21.85 6.05
N PRO A 62 -7.41 -21.41 7.32
CA PRO A 62 -7.52 -20.02 7.81
C PRO A 62 -6.27 -19.15 7.52
N PRO A 63 -6.44 -17.84 7.24
CA PRO A 63 -5.32 -16.96 6.93
C PRO A 63 -4.43 -16.77 8.15
N LEU A 64 -3.11 -17.01 7.95
CA LEU A 64 -2.11 -16.96 9.02
C LEU A 64 -2.42 -17.88 10.21
N GLY A 65 -3.24 -18.92 10.01
CA GLY A 65 -3.66 -19.84 11.06
C GLY A 65 -4.82 -19.37 11.95
N ASP A 66 -5.33 -18.14 11.76
CA ASP A 66 -6.40 -17.58 12.61
C ASP A 66 -7.79 -18.07 12.18
N ARG A 67 -8.42 -18.87 13.05
CA ARG A 67 -9.76 -19.46 12.84
C ARG A 67 -10.91 -18.56 13.28
N GLY A 68 -10.62 -17.37 13.82
CA GLY A 68 -11.65 -16.43 14.25
C GLY A 68 -12.61 -16.04 13.11
N PRO A 69 -13.90 -15.83 13.41
CA PRO A 69 -14.85 -15.37 12.42
C PRO A 69 -14.57 -13.92 12.00
N THR A 70 -15.14 -13.53 10.88
CA THR A 70 -15.23 -12.12 10.46
C THR A 70 -16.29 -11.44 11.31
N GLY A 71 -15.91 -10.36 11.98
CA GLY A 71 -16.81 -9.49 12.72
C GLY A 71 -17.66 -8.62 11.79
N LEU A 72 -18.46 -7.75 12.39
CA LEU A 72 -19.37 -6.85 11.65
C LEU A 72 -18.71 -5.54 11.22
N GLU A 73 -17.54 -5.21 11.77
CA GLU A 73 -16.83 -3.97 11.46
C GLU A 73 -16.53 -3.75 9.95
N PRO A 74 -16.17 -4.78 9.16
CA PRO A 74 -16.04 -4.59 7.71
C PRO A 74 -17.36 -4.21 7.01
N LEU A 75 -18.53 -4.53 7.60
CA LEU A 75 -19.82 -4.06 7.09
C LEU A 75 -19.98 -2.55 7.29
N MET A 76 -19.47 -1.98 8.39
CA MET A 76 -19.46 -0.53 8.61
C MET A 76 -18.56 0.18 7.59
N VAL A 77 -17.43 -0.42 7.21
CA VAL A 77 -16.59 0.06 6.11
C VAL A 77 -17.36 0.08 4.79
N ALA A 78 -18.11 -0.99 4.48
CA ALA A 78 -18.95 -1.04 3.29
C ALA A 78 -20.09 0.00 3.33
N ALA A 79 -20.68 0.25 4.50
CA ALA A 79 -21.70 1.27 4.71
C ALA A 79 -21.14 2.70 4.52
N ALA A 80 -19.94 2.99 5.03
CA ALA A 80 -19.28 4.27 4.79
C ALA A 80 -19.04 4.50 3.29
N LEU A 81 -18.60 3.47 2.55
CA LEU A 81 -18.45 3.54 1.09
C LEU A 81 -19.78 3.71 0.35
N ALA A 82 -20.88 3.15 0.89
CA ALA A 82 -22.22 3.34 0.35
C ALA A 82 -22.70 4.79 0.53
N LEU A 83 -22.24 5.48 1.57
CA LEU A 83 -22.58 6.86 1.90
C LEU A 83 -21.60 7.88 1.33
N ARG A 84 -20.62 7.48 0.50
CA ARG A 84 -19.53 8.36 0.03
C ARG A 84 -19.97 9.66 -0.65
N ASP A 85 -21.19 9.70 -1.18
CA ASP A 85 -21.77 10.90 -1.82
C ASP A 85 -22.37 11.88 -0.77
N ASP A 86 -22.37 11.50 0.51
CA ASP A 86 -22.65 12.31 1.70
C ASP A 86 -21.42 12.26 2.66
N PRO A 87 -20.36 13.04 2.38
CA PRO A 87 -19.08 12.93 3.08
C PRO A 87 -19.16 13.07 4.62
N PRO A 88 -19.94 14.01 5.20
CA PRO A 88 -20.07 14.11 6.65
C PRO A 88 -20.59 12.82 7.29
N THR A 89 -21.64 12.20 6.72
CA THR A 89 -22.20 10.96 7.27
C THR A 89 -21.28 9.77 7.02
N ALA A 90 -20.68 9.68 5.84
CA ALA A 90 -19.71 8.63 5.52
C ALA A 90 -18.51 8.64 6.47
N LEU A 91 -18.01 9.83 6.80
CA LEU A 91 -16.90 10.02 7.74
C LEU A 91 -17.29 9.55 9.15
N LEU A 92 -18.45 9.96 9.66
CA LEU A 92 -18.95 9.52 10.98
C LEU A 92 -19.04 7.98 11.07
N VAL A 93 -19.53 7.32 10.02
CA VAL A 93 -19.61 5.86 9.98
C VAL A 93 -18.21 5.22 9.93
N ALA A 94 -17.29 5.78 9.14
CA ALA A 94 -15.92 5.26 9.02
C ALA A 94 -15.10 5.46 10.31
N GLU A 95 -15.29 6.56 11.03
CA GLU A 95 -14.63 6.84 12.31
C GLU A 95 -15.15 5.96 13.45
N GLY A 96 -16.40 5.48 13.35
CA GLY A 96 -16.98 4.53 14.30
C GLY A 96 -16.44 3.11 14.17
N VAL A 97 -15.65 2.80 13.14
CA VAL A 97 -15.11 1.44 12.92
C VAL A 97 -14.05 1.10 13.96
N GLY A 98 -14.31 0.04 14.74
CA GLY A 98 -13.42 -0.44 15.78
C GLY A 98 -12.12 -1.10 15.27
N GLY A 99 -11.30 -1.59 16.21
CA GLY A 99 -10.12 -2.40 15.90
C GLY A 99 -10.47 -3.67 15.10
N SER A 100 -9.51 -4.21 14.33
CA SER A 100 -9.68 -5.50 13.65
C SER A 100 -9.58 -6.62 14.68
N GLY A 101 -10.66 -7.39 14.89
CA GLY A 101 -10.71 -8.44 15.91
C GLY A 101 -9.99 -9.72 15.48
N THR A 102 -9.97 -10.02 14.18
CA THR A 102 -9.39 -11.25 13.59
C THR A 102 -8.60 -10.95 12.31
N VAL A 103 -7.81 -11.93 11.83
CA VAL A 103 -7.14 -11.84 10.52
C VAL A 103 -8.18 -11.81 9.40
N ARG A 104 -9.34 -12.48 9.55
CA ARG A 104 -10.41 -12.38 8.56
C ARG A 104 -11.00 -10.97 8.46
N ASP A 105 -11.15 -10.27 9.58
CA ASP A 105 -11.50 -8.84 9.57
C ASP A 105 -10.46 -8.02 8.78
N LEU A 106 -9.19 -8.27 9.03
CA LEU A 106 -8.10 -7.58 8.34
C LEU A 106 -8.18 -7.81 6.83
N MET A 107 -8.44 -9.05 6.39
CA MET A 107 -8.60 -9.41 4.98
C MET A 107 -9.83 -8.73 4.37
N ALA A 108 -11.00 -8.79 5.04
CA ALA A 108 -12.22 -8.18 4.53
C ALA A 108 -12.07 -6.66 4.36
N ARG A 109 -11.50 -5.97 5.36
CA ARG A 109 -11.25 -4.53 5.28
C ARG A 109 -10.23 -4.19 4.20
N HIS A 110 -9.17 -5.00 4.07
CA HIS A 110 -8.18 -4.81 3.02
C HIS A 110 -8.77 -4.92 1.61
N GLY A 111 -9.58 -5.96 1.38
CA GLY A 111 -10.25 -6.20 0.10
C GLY A 111 -11.23 -5.10 -0.28
N LEU A 112 -11.94 -4.52 0.70
CA LEU A 112 -12.84 -3.38 0.48
C LEU A 112 -12.08 -2.08 0.23
N VAL A 113 -11.25 -1.67 1.19
CA VAL A 113 -10.60 -0.35 1.17
C VAL A 113 -9.57 -0.29 0.05
N GLY A 114 -8.74 -1.32 -0.12
CA GLY A 114 -7.74 -1.36 -1.20
C GLY A 114 -8.39 -1.16 -2.57
N ARG A 115 -9.48 -1.89 -2.82
CA ARG A 115 -10.21 -1.78 -4.09
C ARG A 115 -10.89 -0.41 -4.26
N ALA A 116 -11.50 0.12 -3.20
CA ALA A 116 -12.17 1.43 -3.25
C ALA A 116 -11.18 2.56 -3.61
N LEU A 117 -9.98 2.55 -3.00
CA LEU A 117 -8.95 3.56 -3.25
C LEU A 117 -8.37 3.48 -4.68
N SER A 118 -8.36 2.30 -5.30
CA SER A 118 -7.94 2.12 -6.69
C SER A 118 -9.03 2.45 -7.71
N ALA A 119 -10.31 2.37 -7.32
CA ALA A 119 -11.43 2.46 -8.24
C ALA A 119 -11.95 3.89 -8.45
N THR A 120 -11.94 4.73 -7.42
CA THR A 120 -12.58 6.06 -7.49
C THR A 120 -11.89 7.04 -6.53
N PRO A 121 -11.69 8.31 -6.93
CA PRO A 121 -11.28 9.36 -5.99
C PRO A 121 -12.29 9.47 -4.85
N LEU A 122 -11.81 9.47 -3.61
CA LEU A 122 -12.62 9.68 -2.43
C LEU A 122 -12.32 11.05 -1.83
N ASP A 123 -13.29 11.60 -1.11
CA ASP A 123 -13.05 12.73 -0.20
C ASP A 123 -11.83 12.44 0.70
N ALA A 124 -11.01 13.46 0.95
CA ALA A 124 -9.75 13.30 1.68
C ALA A 124 -9.96 12.84 3.13
N GLY A 125 -11.02 13.32 3.79
CA GLY A 125 -11.41 12.90 5.13
C GLY A 125 -11.85 11.44 5.14
N LEU A 126 -12.75 11.07 4.21
CA LEU A 126 -13.22 9.69 4.08
C LEU A 126 -12.08 8.72 3.75
N ARG A 127 -11.19 9.07 2.81
CA ARG A 127 -9.98 8.28 2.50
C ARG A 127 -9.14 8.02 3.76
N THR A 128 -8.90 9.08 4.54
CA THR A 128 -8.11 9.01 5.77
C THR A 128 -8.77 8.08 6.79
N ALA A 129 -10.07 8.22 7.02
CA ALA A 129 -10.81 7.37 7.95
C ALA A 129 -10.82 5.90 7.52
N LEU A 130 -11.02 5.61 6.23
CA LEU A 130 -10.97 4.25 5.70
C LEU A 130 -9.59 3.60 5.83
N LEU A 131 -8.51 4.36 5.62
CA LEU A 131 -7.15 3.88 5.84
C LEU A 131 -6.89 3.59 7.33
N ARG A 132 -7.42 4.40 8.27
CA ARG A 132 -7.37 4.09 9.71
C ARG A 132 -8.12 2.80 10.05
N ALA A 133 -9.26 2.57 9.40
CA ALA A 133 -10.06 1.37 9.58
C ALA A 133 -9.42 0.10 8.98
N SER A 134 -8.58 0.23 7.94
CA SER A 134 -7.91 -0.88 7.25
C SER A 134 -6.37 -0.81 7.36
N PRO A 135 -5.78 -1.29 8.48
CA PRO A 135 -4.35 -1.15 8.72
C PRO A 135 -3.46 -1.91 7.72
N LEU A 136 -3.95 -3.00 7.10
CA LEU A 136 -3.20 -3.68 6.04
C LEU A 136 -3.16 -2.85 4.74
N THR A 137 -4.26 -2.17 4.39
CA THR A 137 -4.25 -1.24 3.25
C THR A 137 -3.35 -0.04 3.56
N ALA A 138 -3.43 0.52 4.77
CA ALA A 138 -2.58 1.64 5.19
C ALA A 138 -1.09 1.28 5.18
N LEU A 139 -0.73 0.06 5.59
CA LEU A 139 0.64 -0.46 5.54
C LEU A 139 1.19 -0.49 4.10
N PHE A 140 0.38 -0.89 3.12
CA PHE A 140 0.83 -0.97 1.73
C PHE A 140 0.65 0.34 0.95
N ASP A 141 -0.21 1.26 1.38
CA ASP A 141 -0.34 2.60 0.79
C ASP A 141 0.54 3.59 1.58
N HIS A 142 -0.07 4.57 2.24
CA HIS A 142 0.57 5.45 3.19
C HIS A 142 -0.31 5.58 4.45
N PRO A 143 0.20 5.24 5.66
CA PRO A 143 -0.58 5.31 6.87
C PRO A 143 -0.95 6.76 7.22
N PRO A 144 -2.20 7.03 7.62
CA PRO A 144 -2.57 8.30 8.22
C PRO A 144 -1.74 8.62 9.47
N PRO A 145 -1.53 9.92 9.79
CA PRO A 145 -0.86 10.33 11.01
C PRO A 145 -1.47 9.67 12.24
N GLY A 146 -0.61 9.11 13.10
CA GLY A 146 -0.96 8.43 14.34
C GLY A 146 -1.22 6.92 14.19
N THR A 147 -1.04 6.34 12.99
CA THR A 147 -1.25 4.90 12.74
C THR A 147 0.01 4.15 12.32
N GLU A 148 1.14 4.84 12.23
CA GLU A 148 2.42 4.33 11.74
C GLU A 148 2.95 3.18 12.59
N GLU A 149 2.86 3.31 13.92
CA GLU A 149 3.30 2.28 14.86
C GLU A 149 2.47 1.00 14.69
N ARG A 150 1.15 1.12 14.62
CA ARG A 150 0.23 -0.01 14.40
C ARG A 150 0.52 -0.73 13.08
N CYS A 151 0.83 0.02 12.01
CA CYS A 151 1.24 -0.56 10.74
C CYS A 151 2.59 -1.27 10.84
N GLY A 152 3.55 -0.69 11.58
CA GLY A 152 4.83 -1.33 11.88
C GLY A 152 4.67 -2.66 12.62
N GLN A 153 3.90 -2.68 13.70
CA GLN A 153 3.59 -3.90 14.47
C GLN A 153 2.85 -4.94 13.62
N LEU A 154 1.98 -4.51 12.69
CA LEU A 154 1.34 -5.42 11.74
C LEU A 154 2.37 -6.03 10.78
N LEU A 155 3.29 -5.23 10.24
CA LEU A 155 4.36 -5.73 9.37
C LEU A 155 5.24 -6.74 10.10
N ASP A 156 5.65 -6.44 11.34
CA ASP A 156 6.47 -7.37 12.14
C ASP A 156 5.77 -8.71 12.35
N ARG A 157 4.45 -8.70 12.62
CA ARG A 157 3.63 -9.91 12.72
C ARG A 157 3.53 -10.68 11.40
N LEU A 158 3.37 -9.98 10.27
CA LEU A 158 3.36 -10.60 8.95
C LEU A 158 4.70 -11.28 8.66
N LEU A 159 5.81 -10.59 8.93
CA LEU A 159 7.16 -11.11 8.69
C LEU A 159 7.51 -12.32 9.57
N ALA A 160 6.90 -12.43 10.74
CA ALA A 160 7.05 -13.58 11.63
C ALA A 160 6.35 -14.86 11.09
N HIS A 161 5.41 -14.73 10.15
CA HIS A 161 4.71 -15.85 9.52
C HIS A 161 5.22 -16.09 8.09
N THR A 162 5.41 -17.34 7.67
CA THR A 162 5.97 -17.63 6.33
C THR A 162 5.08 -17.10 5.20
N GLU A 163 3.77 -17.32 5.26
CA GLU A 163 2.85 -16.79 4.24
C GLU A 163 2.67 -15.27 4.36
N GLY A 164 2.67 -14.75 5.61
CA GLY A 164 2.54 -13.31 5.86
C GLY A 164 3.74 -12.54 5.29
N ARG A 165 4.94 -13.11 5.40
CA ARG A 165 6.16 -12.56 4.78
C ARG A 165 6.03 -12.51 3.27
N ARG A 166 5.56 -13.58 2.61
CA ARG A 166 5.35 -13.57 1.15
C ARG A 166 4.36 -12.48 0.74
N ALA A 167 3.24 -12.36 1.45
CA ALA A 167 2.24 -11.32 1.21
C ALA A 167 2.82 -9.90 1.44
N ALA A 168 3.58 -9.69 2.50
CA ALA A 168 4.23 -8.42 2.80
C ALA A 168 5.28 -8.05 1.73
N VAL A 169 6.08 -9.03 1.30
CA VAL A 169 7.07 -8.85 0.22
C VAL A 169 6.38 -8.45 -1.08
N ALA A 170 5.33 -9.17 -1.48
CA ALA A 170 4.56 -8.85 -2.69
C ALA A 170 3.91 -7.46 -2.61
N GLY A 171 3.26 -7.13 -1.49
CA GLY A 171 2.60 -5.85 -1.28
C GLY A 171 3.57 -4.66 -1.29
N LEU A 172 4.75 -4.79 -0.67
CA LEU A 172 5.78 -3.75 -0.67
C LEU A 172 6.46 -3.59 -2.03
N ALA A 173 6.58 -4.69 -2.79
CA ALA A 173 7.21 -4.73 -4.12
C ALA A 173 6.33 -4.21 -5.26
N ALA A 174 5.01 -4.13 -5.05
CA ALA A 174 4.08 -3.63 -6.07
C ALA A 174 4.38 -2.18 -6.48
N PRO A 175 4.04 -1.73 -7.69
CA PRO A 175 4.16 -0.32 -8.08
C PRO A 175 3.44 0.60 -7.08
N PRO A 176 4.12 1.62 -6.52
CA PRO A 176 3.46 2.56 -5.62
C PRO A 176 2.48 3.46 -6.40
N PRO A 177 1.25 3.68 -5.91
CA PRO A 177 0.27 4.55 -6.58
C PRO A 177 0.59 6.04 -6.43
N SER A 178 1.48 6.42 -5.51
CA SER A 178 1.83 7.82 -5.22
C SER A 178 3.26 7.96 -4.70
N PRO A 179 3.85 9.18 -4.78
CA PRO A 179 5.17 9.46 -4.18
C PRO A 179 5.18 9.20 -2.66
N ALA A 180 4.08 9.51 -1.97
CA ALA A 180 3.94 9.28 -0.53
C ALA A 180 4.03 7.79 -0.18
N THR A 181 3.36 6.93 -0.95
CA THR A 181 3.44 5.47 -0.78
C THR A 181 4.86 4.95 -1.04
N ALA A 182 5.51 5.41 -2.11
CA ALA A 182 6.89 5.04 -2.41
C ALA A 182 7.85 5.42 -1.26
N ARG A 183 7.75 6.63 -0.72
CA ARG A 183 8.55 7.09 0.43
C ARG A 183 8.24 6.30 1.70
N HIS A 184 6.97 6.01 1.96
CA HIS A 184 6.56 5.21 3.11
C HIS A 184 7.17 3.81 3.06
N ARG A 185 7.01 3.10 1.94
CA ARG A 185 7.58 1.77 1.75
C ARG A 185 9.11 1.78 1.83
N ALA A 186 9.75 2.79 1.25
CA ALA A 186 11.19 2.99 1.43
C ALA A 186 11.57 3.16 2.91
N ALA A 187 10.80 3.96 3.67
CA ALA A 187 10.99 4.13 5.11
C ALA A 187 10.87 2.82 5.90
N LEU A 188 9.93 1.94 5.54
CA LEU A 188 9.83 0.61 6.13
C LEU A 188 11.08 -0.22 5.83
N LEU A 189 11.50 -0.32 4.56
CA LEU A 189 12.69 -1.09 4.17
C LEU A 189 13.97 -0.58 4.82
N ARG A 190 14.06 0.73 5.10
CA ARG A 190 15.19 1.31 5.85
C ARG A 190 15.34 0.75 7.26
N ARG A 191 14.25 0.30 7.89
CA ARG A 191 14.27 -0.29 9.24
C ARG A 191 14.84 -1.72 9.21
N PHE A 192 14.59 -2.48 8.14
CA PHE A 192 14.97 -3.89 8.02
C PHE A 192 16.37 -4.11 7.40
N ARG A 193 17.40 -3.40 7.85
CA ARG A 193 18.74 -3.52 7.24
C ARG A 193 19.87 -3.87 8.19
N PHE A 194 19.58 -4.15 9.47
CA PHE A 194 20.62 -4.27 10.49
C PHE A 194 21.04 -5.72 10.69
N THR A 195 20.09 -6.64 10.81
CA THR A 195 20.38 -8.08 10.98
C THR A 195 20.35 -8.85 9.66
N PRO A 196 21.02 -10.02 9.55
CA PRO A 196 20.97 -10.84 8.34
C PRO A 196 19.54 -11.25 7.92
N GLY A 197 18.67 -11.55 8.90
CA GLY A 197 17.28 -11.91 8.66
C GLY A 197 16.48 -10.73 8.08
N GLU A 198 16.63 -9.55 8.66
CA GLU A 198 16.01 -8.32 8.17
C GLU A 198 16.48 -7.97 6.75
N ARG A 199 17.80 -8.02 6.49
CA ARG A 199 18.36 -7.75 5.16
C ARG A 199 17.78 -8.68 4.09
N THR A 200 17.52 -9.94 4.46
CA THR A 200 16.91 -10.92 3.56
C THR A 200 15.53 -10.45 3.09
N VAL A 201 14.72 -9.87 3.98
CA VAL A 201 13.42 -9.28 3.63
C VAL A 201 13.58 -8.14 2.63
N VAL A 202 14.55 -7.25 2.85
CA VAL A 202 14.82 -6.13 1.92
C VAL A 202 15.20 -6.66 0.55
N TYR A 203 16.10 -7.65 0.47
CA TYR A 203 16.47 -8.26 -0.80
C TYR A 203 15.27 -8.89 -1.51
N GLU A 204 14.44 -9.66 -0.81
CA GLU A 204 13.24 -10.28 -1.38
C GLU A 204 12.27 -9.26 -1.96
N VAL A 205 12.09 -8.10 -1.30
CA VAL A 205 11.25 -7.02 -1.83
C VAL A 205 11.81 -6.47 -3.14
N TYR A 206 13.11 -6.18 -3.22
CA TYR A 206 13.70 -5.70 -4.48
C TYR A 206 13.75 -6.76 -5.57
N GLU A 207 14.01 -8.02 -5.22
CA GLU A 207 13.98 -9.14 -6.18
C GLU A 207 12.57 -9.29 -6.77
N THR A 208 11.55 -9.28 -5.92
CA THR A 208 10.14 -9.34 -6.35
C THR A 208 9.77 -8.13 -7.20
N ALA A 209 10.17 -6.93 -6.78
CA ALA A 209 9.92 -5.68 -7.51
C ALA A 209 10.58 -5.68 -8.90
N LEU A 210 11.83 -6.15 -9.00
CA LEU A 210 12.56 -6.18 -10.27
C LEU A 210 12.09 -7.29 -11.20
N LEU A 211 11.72 -8.44 -10.64
CA LEU A 211 11.24 -9.60 -11.41
C LEU A 211 9.85 -9.35 -11.99
N HIS A 212 8.91 -8.85 -11.19
CA HIS A 212 7.50 -8.71 -11.60
C HIS A 212 7.14 -7.31 -12.08
N HIS A 213 7.84 -6.27 -11.59
CA HIS A 213 7.51 -4.87 -11.84
C HIS A 213 8.70 -4.06 -12.36
N GLY A 214 9.76 -4.73 -12.84
CA GLY A 214 11.01 -4.08 -13.24
C GLY A 214 10.83 -3.01 -14.31
N GLY A 215 9.84 -3.16 -15.22
CA GLY A 215 9.51 -2.14 -16.21
C GLY A 215 9.09 -0.81 -15.58
N HIS A 216 8.24 -0.85 -14.55
CA HIS A 216 7.77 0.33 -13.82
C HIS A 216 8.93 1.04 -13.10
N TYR A 217 9.72 0.29 -12.31
CA TYR A 217 10.84 0.88 -11.57
C TYR A 217 11.96 1.41 -12.48
N ARG A 218 12.19 0.78 -13.65
CA ARG A 218 13.09 1.32 -14.67
C ARG A 218 12.56 2.63 -15.26
N GLY A 219 11.27 2.69 -15.60
CA GLY A 219 10.63 3.92 -16.09
C GLY A 219 10.82 5.09 -15.12
N LEU A 220 10.45 4.90 -13.84
CA LEU A 220 10.67 5.92 -12.80
C LEU A 220 12.15 6.35 -12.71
N THR A 221 13.07 5.38 -12.74
CA THR A 221 14.51 5.65 -12.65
C THR A 221 15.02 6.44 -13.87
N ASP A 222 14.50 6.14 -15.06
CA ASP A 222 14.83 6.85 -16.29
C ASP A 222 14.30 8.29 -16.30
N ASP A 223 13.11 8.51 -15.75
CA ASP A 223 12.53 9.85 -15.62
C ASP A 223 13.35 10.71 -14.65
N VAL A 224 13.80 10.16 -13.51
CA VAL A 224 14.75 10.85 -12.62
C VAL A 224 16.05 11.16 -13.34
N ARG A 225 16.58 10.23 -14.13
CA ARG A 225 17.83 10.43 -14.88
C ARG A 225 17.70 11.51 -15.96
N LYS A 226 16.55 11.64 -16.60
CA LYS A 226 16.28 12.74 -17.55
C LYS A 226 16.21 14.07 -16.81
N LEU A 227 15.40 14.14 -15.75
CA LEU A 227 15.24 15.34 -14.94
C LEU A 227 16.59 15.84 -14.39
N ALA A 228 17.41 14.94 -13.86
CA ALA A 228 18.74 15.24 -13.36
C ALA A 228 19.72 15.73 -14.45
N ARG A 229 19.58 15.26 -15.69
CA ARG A 229 20.41 15.71 -16.82
C ARG A 229 20.02 17.09 -17.31
N ASP A 230 18.73 17.37 -17.37
CA ASP A 230 18.22 18.64 -17.90
C ASP A 230 18.47 19.78 -16.91
N ASN A 231 18.17 19.56 -15.62
CA ASN A 231 18.45 20.51 -14.56
C ASN A 231 18.46 19.80 -13.18
N PRO A 232 19.64 19.54 -12.59
CA PRO A 232 19.78 18.85 -11.31
C PRO A 232 18.99 19.46 -10.15
N SER A 233 18.81 20.78 -10.12
CA SER A 233 18.08 21.46 -9.04
C SER A 233 16.59 21.09 -9.04
N ARG A 234 16.03 20.66 -10.18
CA ARG A 234 14.63 20.21 -10.27
C ARG A 234 14.31 18.95 -9.47
N LEU A 235 15.34 18.21 -9.06
CA LEU A 235 15.18 17.09 -8.12
C LEU A 235 14.70 17.57 -6.73
N LEU A 236 14.90 18.85 -6.43
CA LEU A 236 14.53 19.49 -5.17
C LEU A 236 13.20 20.24 -5.24
N ASP A 237 12.65 20.48 -6.44
CA ASP A 237 11.39 21.20 -6.63
C ASP A 237 10.21 20.50 -5.92
N ASP A 238 9.28 21.28 -5.37
CA ASP A 238 8.07 20.73 -4.75
C ASP A 238 6.93 20.42 -5.74
N ASP A 239 7.20 20.53 -7.03
CA ASP A 239 6.29 20.10 -8.09
C ASP A 239 6.14 18.55 -8.13
N ALA A 240 5.18 18.08 -8.92
CA ALA A 240 4.90 16.64 -9.03
C ALA A 240 6.10 15.82 -9.52
N SER A 241 6.95 16.40 -10.38
CA SER A 241 8.12 15.73 -10.96
C SER A 241 9.22 15.58 -9.91
N GLY A 242 9.53 16.64 -9.18
CA GLY A 242 10.47 16.64 -8.07
C GLY A 242 10.01 15.72 -6.94
N GLN A 243 8.71 15.70 -6.63
CA GLN A 243 8.15 14.78 -5.62
C GLN A 243 8.36 13.30 -5.99
N TRP A 244 8.04 12.91 -7.23
CA TRP A 244 8.29 11.56 -7.74
C TRP A 244 9.78 11.24 -7.83
N ALA A 245 10.61 12.20 -8.21
CA ALA A 245 12.04 12.01 -8.27
C ALA A 245 12.63 11.68 -6.89
N ARG A 246 12.30 12.49 -5.87
CA ARG A 246 12.69 12.21 -4.48
C ARG A 246 12.19 10.86 -4.00
N ALA A 247 10.92 10.53 -4.28
CA ALA A 247 10.35 9.26 -3.86
C ALA A 247 11.04 8.05 -4.51
N THR A 248 11.41 8.16 -5.79
CA THR A 248 12.18 7.14 -6.51
C THR A 248 13.60 7.00 -5.95
N LEU A 249 14.25 8.11 -5.62
CA LEU A 249 15.57 8.11 -4.99
C LEU A 249 15.53 7.53 -3.57
N ASP A 250 14.49 7.81 -2.79
CA ASP A 250 14.25 7.20 -1.49
C ASP A 250 14.01 5.70 -1.61
N TRP A 251 13.25 5.28 -2.62
CA TRP A 251 13.03 3.85 -2.91
C TRP A 251 14.35 3.10 -3.13
N TRP A 252 15.36 3.68 -3.76
CA TRP A 252 16.66 3.02 -3.95
C TRP A 252 17.61 3.11 -2.75
N GLN A 253 17.29 3.94 -1.76
CA GLN A 253 18.15 4.21 -0.62
C GLN A 253 18.46 2.95 0.21
N PRO A 254 17.50 2.11 0.65
CA PRO A 254 17.77 0.90 1.42
C PRO A 254 18.79 -0.01 0.72
N LEU A 255 18.57 -0.32 -0.57
CA LEU A 255 19.46 -1.18 -1.34
C LEU A 255 20.85 -0.55 -1.52
N SER A 256 20.94 0.77 -1.77
CA SER A 256 22.22 1.45 -1.95
C SER A 256 23.16 1.31 -0.73
N VAL A 257 22.58 1.29 0.48
CA VAL A 257 23.31 1.07 1.73
C VAL A 257 23.81 -0.37 1.82
N LEU A 258 22.99 -1.33 1.43
CA LEU A 258 23.34 -2.76 1.41
C LEU A 258 24.42 -3.06 0.36
N VAL A 259 24.35 -2.46 -0.83
CA VAL A 259 25.40 -2.56 -1.87
C VAL A 259 26.76 -2.14 -1.31
N ARG A 260 26.80 -1.09 -0.47
CA ARG A 260 28.04 -0.58 0.12
C ARG A 260 28.54 -1.43 1.29
N ARG A 261 27.64 -1.89 2.16
CA ARG A 261 28.00 -2.57 3.42
C ARG A 261 28.12 -4.09 3.29
N HIS A 262 27.41 -4.70 2.35
CA HIS A 262 27.29 -6.15 2.19
C HIS A 262 27.41 -6.59 0.72
N PRO A 263 28.47 -6.20 -0.01
CA PRO A 263 28.60 -6.47 -1.45
C PRO A 263 28.63 -7.97 -1.78
N ASP A 264 29.16 -8.82 -0.90
CA ASP A 264 29.17 -10.27 -1.07
C ASP A 264 27.76 -10.89 -1.05
N GLU A 265 26.86 -10.35 -0.22
CA GLU A 265 25.47 -10.84 -0.15
C GLU A 265 24.72 -10.55 -1.45
N LEU A 266 24.90 -9.37 -2.04
CA LEU A 266 24.27 -9.01 -3.31
C LEU A 266 24.85 -9.80 -4.49
N ARG A 267 26.15 -10.08 -4.50
CA ARG A 267 26.77 -10.87 -5.58
C ARG A 267 26.16 -12.27 -5.72
N ARG A 268 25.60 -12.82 -4.64
CA ARG A 268 24.93 -14.13 -4.62
C ARG A 268 23.46 -14.08 -5.07
N ARG A 269 22.95 -12.90 -5.46
CA ARG A 269 21.54 -12.66 -5.76
C ARG A 269 21.34 -12.23 -7.23
N PRO A 270 21.27 -13.20 -8.17
CA PRO A 270 21.15 -12.88 -9.60
C PRO A 270 19.83 -12.19 -9.97
N LEU A 271 18.78 -12.37 -9.16
CA LEU A 271 17.46 -11.75 -9.37
C LEU A 271 17.47 -10.23 -9.11
N LEU A 272 18.47 -9.72 -8.38
CA LEU A 272 18.75 -8.29 -8.28
C LEU A 272 19.51 -7.80 -9.53
N SER A 273 19.03 -8.11 -10.73
CA SER A 273 19.59 -7.52 -11.94
C SER A 273 18.97 -6.13 -12.18
N GLY A 274 19.77 -5.16 -12.65
CA GLY A 274 19.26 -3.83 -13.02
C GLY A 274 19.12 -2.79 -11.89
N TYR A 275 19.48 -3.09 -10.63
CA TYR A 275 19.41 -2.09 -9.55
C TYR A 275 20.47 -0.99 -9.64
N ARG A 276 21.56 -1.23 -10.37
CA ARG A 276 22.79 -0.41 -10.30
C ARG A 276 22.50 1.06 -10.56
N THR A 277 21.81 1.36 -11.66
CA THR A 277 21.43 2.72 -12.06
C THR A 277 20.67 3.45 -10.96
N GLY A 278 19.66 2.81 -10.36
CA GLY A 278 18.88 3.40 -9.28
C GLY A 278 19.71 3.71 -8.03
N THR A 279 20.55 2.75 -7.61
CA THR A 279 21.42 2.95 -6.44
C THR A 279 22.52 3.98 -6.68
N GLU A 280 22.98 4.15 -7.92
CA GLU A 280 23.97 5.16 -8.29
C GLU A 280 23.37 6.57 -8.32
N LEU A 281 22.17 6.72 -8.91
CA LEU A 281 21.43 7.99 -8.89
C LEU A 281 21.15 8.46 -7.46
N HIS A 282 20.77 7.56 -6.55
CA HIS A 282 20.62 7.89 -5.13
C HIS A 282 21.90 8.50 -4.53
N ARG A 283 23.07 7.92 -4.84
CA ARG A 283 24.36 8.43 -4.33
C ARG A 283 24.74 9.78 -4.93
N ILE A 284 24.49 9.98 -6.22
CA ILE A 284 24.73 11.27 -6.88
C ILE A 284 23.84 12.34 -6.26
N TYR A 285 22.55 12.05 -6.10
CA TYR A 285 21.60 12.96 -5.47
C TYR A 285 22.01 13.36 -4.05
N GLY A 286 22.49 12.42 -3.23
CA GLY A 286 23.01 12.73 -1.89
C GLY A 286 24.11 13.79 -1.90
N ARG A 287 25.05 13.70 -2.85
CA ARG A 287 26.14 14.68 -3.01
C ARG A 287 25.64 16.04 -3.49
N VAL A 288 24.69 16.06 -4.43
CA VAL A 288 24.09 17.32 -4.92
C VAL A 288 23.39 18.05 -3.77
N ARG A 289 22.62 17.33 -2.95
CA ARG A 289 21.93 17.92 -1.80
C ARG A 289 22.90 18.47 -0.75
N GLU A 290 24.00 17.76 -0.48
CA GLU A 290 25.06 18.24 0.41
C GLU A 290 25.71 19.51 -0.13
N PHE A 291 25.97 19.58 -1.43
CA PHE A 291 26.54 20.76 -2.08
C PHE A 291 25.60 21.98 -2.02
N GLU A 292 24.31 21.80 -2.31
CA GLU A 292 23.32 22.89 -2.21
C GLU A 292 23.17 23.39 -0.77
N ALA A 293 23.14 22.49 0.21
CA ALA A 293 23.10 22.87 1.62
C ALA A 293 24.35 23.67 2.05
N LEU A 294 25.53 23.33 1.54
CA LEU A 294 26.75 24.10 1.78
C LEU A 294 26.69 25.49 1.13
N ARG A 295 26.14 25.60 -0.09
CA ARG A 295 25.95 26.88 -0.77
C ARG A 295 25.03 27.82 0.01
N GLU A 296 23.90 27.31 0.50
CA GLU A 296 22.96 28.09 1.34
C GLU A 296 23.59 28.62 2.64
N VAL A 297 24.55 27.90 3.21
CA VAL A 297 25.29 28.33 4.41
C VAL A 297 26.33 29.40 4.07
N LEU A 298 26.98 29.31 2.91
CA LEU A 298 28.02 30.25 2.47
C LEU A 298 27.46 31.59 1.95
N ASP A 299 26.22 31.59 1.44
CA ASP A 299 25.53 32.79 0.94
C ASP A 299 24.81 33.59 2.06
N ARG A 300 24.94 33.19 3.33
CA ARG A 300 24.41 33.88 4.52
C ARG A 300 25.51 34.60 5.30
#